data_AF-A0A4U1W9B1-F1
#
_entry.id   AF-A0A4U1W9B1-F1
#
_cell.length_a   1.000
_cell.length_b   1.000
_cell.length_c   1.000
_cell.angle_alpha   90.00
_cell.angle_beta   90.00
_cell.angle_gamma   90.00
#
_symmetry.space_group_name_H-M   'P 1'
#
loop_
_entity.id
_entity.type
_entity.pdbx_description
1 polymer ?
#
loop_
_entity_poly.entity_id
_entity_poly.type
_entity_poly.pdbx_seq_one_letter_code
_entity_poly.pdbx_strand_id
1 'polypeptide(L)'
;DYVHRIGRTGRAGASGHSISFACEDYAINLPPIEEYIEHAIPVSDYDSSALLEDLPAPLRLRTRNPQQRRSNNNGPRNGNRKPNQNRRPRQPRHNKEA
;
A
#
# COMPACT_ATOMS: atom_id res chain seq x y z
N ASP A 1 -0.38 6.64 -5.19
CA ASP A 1 0.57 5.64 -4.65
C ASP A 1 1.96 5.70 -5.30
N TYR A 2 2.07 6.12 -6.57
CA TYR A 2 3.35 6.21 -7.29
C TYR A 2 4.50 6.87 -6.49
N VAL A 3 4.27 8.07 -5.92
CA VAL A 3 5.28 8.79 -5.13
C VAL A 3 5.78 8.02 -3.90
N HIS A 4 4.91 7.28 -3.21
CA HIS A 4 5.33 6.49 -2.05
C HIS A 4 6.26 5.34 -2.44
N ARG A 5 6.10 4.80 -3.66
CA ARG A 5 6.94 3.74 -4.21
C ARG A 5 8.31 4.29 -4.58
N ILE A 6 8.34 5.33 -5.42
CA ILE A 6 9.60 5.88 -5.93
C ILE A 6 10.38 6.67 -4.88
N GLY A 7 9.69 7.31 -3.93
CA GLY A 7 10.26 8.08 -2.82
C GLY A 7 10.95 7.24 -1.75
N ARG A 8 11.21 5.96 -2.01
CA ARG A 8 12.10 5.12 -1.19
C ARG A 8 13.55 5.12 -1.68
N THR A 9 13.77 5.51 -2.94
CA THR A 9 15.10 5.61 -3.58
C THR A 9 15.81 6.92 -3.22
N GLY A 10 17.13 7.03 -3.44
CA GLY A 10 17.89 8.29 -3.35
C GLY A 10 17.83 9.05 -2.02
N ARG A 11 18.38 8.48 -0.94
CA ARG A 11 18.40 9.10 0.41
C ARG A 11 19.76 9.75 0.73
N ALA A 12 19.76 10.71 1.65
CA ALA A 12 20.98 11.35 2.16
C ALA A 12 21.87 11.98 1.08
N GLY A 13 21.24 12.62 0.07
CA GLY A 13 21.95 13.30 -1.02
C GLY A 13 22.49 12.36 -2.11
N ALA A 14 22.29 11.03 -1.99
CA ALA A 14 22.63 10.09 -3.04
C ALA A 14 21.54 10.04 -4.12
N SER A 15 21.93 9.77 -5.37
CA SER A 15 21.00 9.50 -6.45
C SER A 15 20.32 8.14 -6.28
N GLY A 16 19.12 8.01 -6.84
CA GLY A 16 18.34 6.78 -6.86
C GLY A 16 17.64 6.64 -8.20
N HIS A 17 17.42 5.40 -8.64
CA HIS A 17 16.73 5.11 -9.89
C HIS A 17 15.45 4.31 -9.61
N SER A 18 14.40 4.62 -10.35
CA SER A 18 13.13 3.89 -10.34
C SER A 18 12.71 3.59 -11.76
N ILE A 19 12.52 2.30 -12.06
CA ILE A 19 12.09 1.82 -13.38
C ILE A 19 10.67 1.30 -13.23
N SER A 20 9.75 1.81 -14.05
CA SER A 20 8.36 1.37 -14.07
C SER A 20 8.08 0.66 -15.39
N PHE A 21 7.43 -0.50 -15.32
CA PHE A 21 6.92 -1.20 -16.50
C PHE A 21 5.44 -0.85 -16.69
N ALA A 22 5.06 -0.49 -17.91
CA ALA A 22 3.69 -0.23 -18.29
C ALA A 22 3.35 -1.06 -19.54
N CYS A 23 2.15 -1.63 -19.56
CA CYS A 23 1.51 -2.17 -20.76
C CYS A 23 0.40 -1.22 -21.23
N GLU A 24 -0.28 -1.56 -22.32
CA GLU A 24 -1.39 -0.80 -22.91
C GLU A 24 -2.44 -0.33 -21.88
N ASP A 25 -2.80 -1.19 -20.94
CA ASP A 25 -3.82 -0.88 -19.92
C ASP A 25 -3.32 0.10 -18.86
N TYR A 26 -2.01 0.12 -18.59
CA TYR A 26 -1.42 0.94 -17.53
C TYR A 26 -0.80 2.24 -18.04
N ALA A 27 -0.47 2.32 -19.32
CA ALA A 27 0.09 3.51 -19.96
C ALA A 27 -0.85 4.73 -19.84
N ILE A 28 -2.17 4.51 -19.76
CA ILE A 28 -3.15 5.58 -19.56
C ILE A 28 -2.98 6.34 -18.23
N ASN A 29 -2.31 5.75 -17.25
CA ASN A 29 -2.05 6.39 -15.96
C ASN A 29 -0.79 7.27 -15.98
N LEU A 30 0.01 7.23 -17.05
CA LEU A 30 1.25 7.99 -17.14
C LEU A 30 1.01 9.52 -17.17
N PRO A 31 0.09 10.07 -18.00
CA PRO A 31 -0.11 11.52 -18.03
C PRO A 31 -0.55 12.12 -16.67
N PRO A 32 -1.52 11.53 -15.93
CA PRO A 32 -1.86 12.02 -14.60
C PRO A 32 -0.70 11.94 -13.59
N ILE A 33 0.20 10.96 -13.74
CA ILE A 33 1.38 10.84 -12.87
C ILE A 33 2.38 11.95 -13.18
N GLU A 34 2.68 12.20 -14.46
CA GLU A 34 3.60 13.25 -14.91
C GLU A 34 3.11 14.65 -14.51
N GLU A 35 1.80 14.89 -14.64
CA GLU A 35 1.17 16.13 -14.16
C GLU A 35 1.36 16.28 -12.64
N TYR A 36 1.13 15.21 -11.88
CA TYR A 36 1.25 15.25 -10.42
C TYR A 36 2.69 15.46 -9.92
N ILE A 37 3.69 14.92 -10.62
CA ILE A 37 5.12 15.10 -10.27
C ILE A 37 5.75 16.30 -10.99
N GLU A 38 4.99 16.99 -11.84
CA GLU A 38 5.35 18.19 -12.61
C GLU A 38 6.52 18.00 -13.59
N HIS A 39 6.87 16.76 -13.93
CA HIS A 39 8.00 16.42 -14.81
C HIS A 39 7.69 15.17 -15.63
N ALA A 40 8.19 15.12 -16.87
CA ALA A 40 8.05 13.96 -17.74
C ALA A 40 8.92 12.79 -17.27
N ILE A 41 8.39 11.57 -17.38
CA ILE A 41 9.13 10.33 -17.11
C ILE A 41 9.74 9.86 -18.44
N PRO A 42 11.08 9.79 -18.56
CA PRO A 42 11.72 9.31 -19.78
C PRO A 42 11.31 7.88 -20.10
N VAL A 43 10.88 7.65 -21.34
CA VAL A 43 10.59 6.32 -21.87
C VAL A 43 11.82 5.80 -22.61
N SER A 44 12.27 4.60 -22.28
CA SER A 44 13.38 3.93 -22.94
C SER A 44 12.93 2.59 -23.52
N ASP A 45 13.38 2.29 -24.73
CA ASP A 45 13.23 0.96 -25.31
C ASP A 45 14.20 -0.04 -24.67
N TYR A 46 13.88 -1.32 -24.76
CA TYR A 46 14.78 -2.39 -24.32
C TYR A 46 15.76 -2.76 -25.44
N ASP A 47 16.98 -3.12 -25.05
CA ASP A 47 17.97 -3.68 -25.97
C ASP A 47 17.66 -5.15 -26.23
N SER A 48 17.25 -5.48 -27.45
CA SER A 48 16.95 -6.85 -27.86
C SER A 48 18.18 -7.77 -27.81
N SER A 49 19.38 -7.21 -28.00
CA SER A 49 20.63 -7.99 -27.97
C SER A 49 21.10 -8.33 -26.55
N ALA A 50 20.58 -7.61 -25.55
CA ALA A 50 20.85 -7.88 -24.14
C ALA A 50 19.90 -8.93 -23.54
N LEU A 51 18.94 -9.44 -24.31
CA LEU A 51 18.03 -10.48 -23.86
C LEU A 51 18.76 -11.82 -23.73
N LEU A 52 18.46 -12.55 -22.66
CA LEU A 52 18.94 -13.91 -22.46
C LEU A 52 18.14 -14.84 -23.38
N GLU A 53 18.83 -15.62 -24.22
CA GLU A 53 18.20 -16.63 -25.07
C GLU A 53 17.98 -17.95 -24.30
N ASP A 54 18.95 -18.32 -23.46
CA ASP A 54 18.93 -19.55 -22.67
C ASP A 54 18.40 -19.30 -21.24
N LEU A 55 17.08 -19.23 -21.09
CA LEU A 55 16.47 -19.16 -19.75
C LEU A 55 16.35 -20.56 -19.12
N PRO A 56 16.80 -20.75 -17.86
CA PRO A 56 16.58 -21.99 -17.15
C PRO A 56 15.08 -22.19 -16.89
N ALA A 57 14.66 -23.46 -16.82
CA ALA A 57 13.27 -23.80 -16.52
C ALA A 57 12.81 -23.15 -15.20
N PRO A 58 11.59 -22.58 -15.15
CA PRO A 58 11.12 -21.86 -13.98
C PRO A 58 11.06 -22.78 -12.76
N LEU A 59 11.62 -22.31 -11.64
CA LEU A 59 11.54 -23.00 -10.36
C LEU A 59 10.07 -23.09 -9.92
N ARG A 60 9.55 -24.32 -9.84
CA ARG A 60 8.23 -24.55 -9.24
C ARG A 60 8.33 -24.42 -7.72
N LEU A 61 8.09 -23.22 -7.21
CA LEU A 61 7.92 -22.98 -5.79
C LEU A 61 6.66 -23.73 -5.33
N ARG A 62 6.82 -24.86 -4.65
CA ARG A 62 5.72 -25.52 -3.95
C ARG A 62 5.30 -24.60 -2.80
N THR A 63 4.15 -23.93 -2.94
CA THR A 63 3.48 -23.32 -1.79
C THR A 63 3.24 -24.44 -0.78
N ARG A 64 4.01 -24.44 0.30
CA ARG A 64 3.72 -25.27 1.46
C ARG A 64 2.38 -24.79 1.96
N ASN A 65 1.35 -25.59 1.72
CA ASN A 65 0.00 -25.33 2.19
C ASN A 65 0.11 -24.93 3.67
N PRO A 66 -0.30 -23.71 4.08
CA PRO A 66 -0.17 -23.28 5.46
C PRO A 66 -1.17 -24.10 6.27
N GLN A 67 -0.72 -25.27 6.71
CA GLN A 67 -1.46 -26.11 7.62
C GLN A 67 -1.67 -25.28 8.87
N GLN A 68 -2.94 -24.94 9.08
CA GLN A 68 -3.44 -24.08 10.14
C GLN A 68 -2.77 -24.42 11.46
N ARG A 69 -1.75 -23.64 11.85
CA ARG A 69 -1.39 -23.53 13.25
C ARG A 69 -2.34 -22.54 13.89
N ARG A 70 -3.61 -22.94 14.02
CA ARG A 70 -4.47 -22.47 15.09
C ARG A 70 -3.97 -23.10 16.37
N SER A 71 -2.88 -22.54 16.90
CA SER A 71 -2.47 -22.79 18.27
C SER A 71 -2.94 -21.58 19.08
N ASN A 72 -3.96 -21.84 19.88
CA ASN A 72 -4.42 -20.98 20.96
C ASN A 72 -3.21 -20.40 21.71
N ASN A 73 -3.10 -19.07 21.73
CA ASN A 73 -2.47 -18.39 22.84
C ASN A 73 -3.44 -17.33 23.34
N ASN A 74 -4.31 -17.79 24.24
CA ASN A 74 -4.89 -17.00 25.30
C ASN A 74 -3.75 -16.27 26.03
N GLY A 75 -3.65 -14.97 25.81
CA GLY A 75 -2.90 -14.05 26.67
C GLY A 75 -3.79 -12.85 26.94
N PRO A 76 -4.18 -12.55 28.19
CA PRO A 76 -5.03 -11.41 28.48
C PRO A 76 -4.22 -10.13 28.26
N ARG A 77 -4.48 -9.43 27.15
CA ARG A 77 -3.99 -8.05 26.97
C ARG A 77 -4.81 -7.12 27.85
N ASN A 78 -4.42 -7.09 29.13
CA ASN A 78 -4.75 -6.03 30.06
C ASN A 78 -4.15 -4.73 29.51
N GLY A 79 -5.02 -3.82 29.10
CA GLY A 79 -4.67 -2.58 28.41
C GLY A 79 -5.82 -1.59 28.46
N ASN A 80 -6.03 -1.01 29.65
CA ASN A 80 -6.78 0.21 29.96
C ASN A 80 -7.55 0.85 28.78
N ARG A 81 -8.76 0.37 28.51
CA ARG A 81 -9.78 1.15 27.81
C ARG A 81 -10.58 1.93 28.87
N LYS A 82 -10.29 3.23 28.97
CA LYS A 82 -11.07 4.18 29.79
C LYS A 82 -12.57 4.06 29.45
N PRO A 83 -13.48 3.95 30.44
CA PRO A 83 -14.91 3.99 30.17
C PRO A 83 -15.34 5.42 29.86
N ASN A 84 -15.89 5.62 28.66
CA ASN A 84 -16.53 6.87 28.24
C ASN A 84 -17.87 7.02 28.98
N GLN A 85 -17.83 7.62 30.17
CA GLN A 85 -19.01 8.06 30.90
C GLN A 85 -19.43 9.44 30.38
N ASN A 86 -20.28 9.45 29.36
CA ASN A 86 -21.09 10.64 29.05
C ASN A 86 -22.50 10.22 28.63
N ARG A 87 -23.21 9.56 29.54
CA ARG A 87 -24.67 9.51 29.57
C ARG A 87 -25.15 10.70 30.40
N ARG A 88 -25.50 11.81 29.75
CA ARG A 88 -26.27 12.89 30.38
C ARG A 88 -27.76 12.52 30.37
N PRO A 89 -28.46 12.49 31.52
CA PRO A 89 -29.88 12.23 31.57
C PRO A 89 -30.70 13.43 31.08
N ARG A 90 -31.71 13.15 30.27
CA ARG A 90 -32.69 14.08 29.69
C ARG A 90 -33.66 14.49 30.80
N GLN A 91 -33.66 15.75 31.23
CA GLN A 91 -34.65 16.26 32.19
C GLN A 91 -36.04 16.36 31.55
N PRO A 92 -37.13 15.98 32.25
CA PRO A 92 -38.49 16.22 31.81
C PRO A 92 -38.93 17.65 32.17
N ARG A 93 -39.48 18.40 31.20
CA ARG A 93 -40.20 19.67 31.47
C ARG A 93 -41.70 19.41 31.46
N HIS A 94 -42.31 19.63 32.62
CA HIS A 94 -43.75 19.60 32.87
C HIS A 94 -44.46 20.84 32.27
N ASN A 95 -45.76 20.68 32.13
CA ASN A 95 -46.77 21.30 31.26
C ASN A 95 -47.03 22.81 31.33
N LYS A 96 -47.75 23.23 30.27
CA LYS A 96 -48.45 24.49 29.99
C LYS A 96 -49.53 24.82 31.03
N GLU A 97 -49.72 26.12 31.27
CA GLU A 97 -51.03 26.75 31.57
C GLU A 97 -50.95 28.24 31.24
N ALA A 98 -51.77 28.66 30.27
CA ALA A 98 -52.42 29.96 30.06
C ALA A 98 -53.15 29.91 28.70
#